data_AF-A0A2N7B4F1-F1
#
_entry.id   AF-A0A2N7B4F1-F1
#
_cell.length_a   1.000
_cell.length_b   1.000
_cell.length_c   1.000
_cell.angle_alpha   90.00
_cell.angle_beta   90.00
_cell.angle_gamma   90.00
#
_symmetry.space_group_name_H-M   'P 1'
#
loop_
_entity.id
_entity.type
_entity.pdbx_description
1 polymer ?
#
loop_
_entity_poly.entity_id
_entity_poly.type
_entity_poly.pdbx_seq_one_letter_code
_entity_poly.pdbx_strand_id
1 'polypeptide(L)'
;MRLFSTGISLFFLFALMACSKEQLEPIITDPPVPITVKLVARDTIRQGSYAGVGIHSFVDEVYTVLEQHRQQKSLTYLSQVNTYFSDVTDLKNRLRQFDWLTLDESYDTDSGVQIELAAGKVKSLTLNNRRSLSQWPEAIDSKSVLQPGDTPEQLYSKLVELSKNPAYASKFQKMVLTSRYSYAIYDPVKARLPWTLVYPKDNRSFDQVQIHFQDKQVAFITLERFEKL
;
A
#
# COMPACT_ATOMS: atom_id res chain seq x y z
N MET A 1 45.07 -68.12 21.18
CA MET A 1 44.22 -68.72 20.14
C MET A 1 42.78 -68.31 20.42
N ARG A 2 42.15 -67.54 19.52
CA ARG A 2 40.72 -67.09 19.46
C ARG A 2 40.28 -66.09 20.56
N LEU A 3 39.96 -64.82 20.30
CA LEU A 3 38.94 -64.12 19.46
C LEU A 3 37.61 -63.82 20.20
N PHE A 4 37.10 -62.60 19.92
CA PHE A 4 35.83 -61.93 20.29
C PHE A 4 35.87 -61.12 21.61
N SER A 5 35.95 -59.78 21.59
CA SER A 5 35.09 -58.73 20.99
C SER A 5 33.67 -58.72 21.55
N THR A 6 33.37 -57.70 22.36
CA THR A 6 32.20 -56.81 22.20
C THR A 6 32.37 -55.59 23.11
N GLY A 7 32.61 -54.44 22.48
CA GLY A 7 32.76 -53.14 23.12
C GLY A 7 31.46 -52.65 23.74
N ILE A 8 31.57 -52.08 24.93
CA ILE A 8 30.47 -51.47 25.68
C ILE A 8 30.76 -49.97 25.77
N SER A 9 29.85 -49.22 25.15
CA SER A 9 29.33 -47.93 25.59
C SER A 9 30.32 -46.77 25.71
N LEU A 10 30.53 -46.08 24.59
CA LEU A 10 30.97 -44.68 24.58
C LEU A 10 30.24 -43.92 23.47
N PHE A 11 28.94 -43.69 23.65
CA PHE A 11 28.15 -42.79 22.81
C PHE A 11 27.05 -42.14 23.66
N PHE A 12 27.47 -41.26 24.57
CA PHE A 12 26.54 -40.43 25.36
C PHE A 12 27.15 -39.07 25.71
N LEU A 13 27.77 -38.41 24.74
CA LEU A 13 28.10 -36.99 24.83
C LEU A 13 27.87 -36.36 23.45
N PHE A 14 27.28 -35.16 23.43
CA PHE A 14 26.91 -34.34 22.27
C PHE A 14 25.51 -34.54 21.68
N ALA A 15 24.47 -34.17 22.43
CA ALA A 15 23.17 -33.81 21.83
C ALA A 15 22.41 -32.72 22.60
N LEU A 16 23.12 -31.74 23.18
CA LEU A 16 22.49 -30.54 23.75
C LEU A 16 23.09 -29.27 23.12
N MET A 17 22.98 -29.14 21.79
CA MET A 17 22.84 -27.82 21.18
C MET A 17 21.34 -27.51 21.11
N ALA A 18 20.77 -27.18 22.27
CA ALA A 18 19.46 -26.56 22.31
C ALA A 18 19.63 -25.13 21.78
N CYS A 19 19.10 -24.94 20.58
CA CYS A 19 19.00 -23.68 19.86
C CYS A 19 18.33 -22.63 20.76
N SER A 20 19.12 -21.68 21.26
CA SER A 20 18.58 -20.46 21.86
C SER A 20 17.84 -19.72 20.77
N LYS A 21 16.51 -19.83 20.76
CA LYS A 21 15.67 -18.89 20.04
C LYS A 21 15.82 -17.57 20.77
N GLU A 22 16.69 -16.71 20.27
CA GLU A 22 16.64 -15.28 20.54
C GLU A 22 15.23 -14.82 20.15
N GLN A 23 14.37 -14.73 21.16
CA GLN A 23 13.09 -14.08 21.05
C GLN A 23 13.40 -12.59 21.01
N LEU A 24 13.63 -12.09 19.79
CA LEU A 24 13.57 -10.66 19.49
C LEU A 24 12.25 -10.17 20.06
N GLU A 25 12.32 -9.44 21.18
CA GLU A 25 11.15 -8.75 21.70
C GLU A 25 10.61 -7.88 20.56
N PRO A 26 9.30 -7.95 20.28
CA PRO A 26 8.73 -7.11 19.24
C PRO A 26 9.03 -5.66 19.60
N ILE A 27 9.69 -4.94 18.69
CA ILE A 27 9.85 -3.49 18.80
C ILE A 27 8.42 -2.93 18.81
N ILE A 28 7.93 -2.60 20.00
CA ILE A 28 6.71 -1.84 20.19
C ILE A 28 7.05 -0.44 19.71
N THR A 29 6.88 -0.20 18.41
CA THR A 29 6.82 1.18 17.91
C THR A 29 5.55 1.76 18.50
N ASP A 30 5.69 2.71 19.43
CA ASP A 30 4.58 3.50 19.93
C ASP A 30 3.70 3.97 18.75
N PRO A 31 2.36 3.97 18.91
CA PRO A 31 1.50 4.54 17.89
C PRO A 31 1.98 5.98 17.63
N PRO A 32 2.10 6.39 16.35
CA PRO A 32 2.59 7.72 16.03
C PRO A 32 1.74 8.75 16.76
N VAL A 33 2.38 9.61 17.55
CA VAL A 33 1.70 10.69 18.27
C VAL A 33 0.92 11.50 17.22
N PRO A 34 -0.40 11.72 17.41
CA PRO A 34 -1.18 12.49 16.46
C PRO A 34 -0.56 13.89 16.35
N ILE A 35 -0.06 14.22 15.16
CA ILE A 35 0.49 15.53 14.89
C ILE A 35 -0.69 16.49 14.88
N THR A 36 -0.79 17.36 15.88
CA THR A 36 -1.79 18.42 15.87
C THR A 36 -1.32 19.50 14.90
N VAL A 37 -2.15 19.85 13.93
CA VAL A 37 -1.85 20.85 12.91
C VAL A 37 -2.88 21.97 12.94
N LYS A 38 -2.44 23.19 12.64
CA LYS A 38 -3.27 24.38 12.49
C LYS A 38 -3.23 24.86 11.05
N LEU A 39 -4.39 25.03 10.43
CA LEU A 39 -4.50 25.73 9.14
C LEU A 39 -4.19 27.22 9.36
N VAL A 40 -3.21 27.76 8.64
CA VAL A 40 -2.78 29.16 8.77
C VAL A 40 -3.07 30.00 7.53
N ALA A 41 -3.24 29.38 6.37
CA ALA A 41 -3.63 30.06 5.13
C ALA A 41 -4.34 29.12 4.17
N ARG A 42 -5.21 29.68 3.32
CA ARG A 42 -5.83 28.97 2.18
C ARG A 42 -5.92 29.93 1.00
N ASP A 43 -5.44 29.49 -0.16
CA ASP A 43 -5.46 30.25 -1.42
C ASP A 43 -6.02 29.41 -2.58
N THR A 44 -6.44 30.09 -3.65
CA THR A 44 -6.81 29.45 -4.92
C THR A 44 -6.13 30.17 -6.07
N ILE A 45 -5.36 29.42 -6.84
CA ILE A 45 -4.57 29.90 -7.97
C ILE A 45 -5.32 29.55 -9.25
N ARG A 46 -5.74 30.57 -10.00
CA ARG A 46 -6.45 30.45 -11.29
C ARG A 46 -5.64 30.95 -12.48
N GLN A 47 -4.47 31.53 -12.25
CA GLN A 47 -3.55 32.02 -13.28
C GLN A 47 -2.10 31.84 -12.81
N GLY A 48 -1.16 31.70 -13.75
CA GLY A 48 0.27 31.49 -13.45
C GLY A 48 0.60 30.03 -13.16
N SER A 49 1.43 29.78 -12.15
CA SER A 49 1.92 28.45 -11.80
C SER A 49 2.21 28.31 -10.31
N TYR A 50 2.17 27.08 -9.78
CA TYR A 50 2.64 26.75 -8.44
C TYR A 50 3.55 25.52 -8.48
N ALA A 51 4.74 25.61 -7.87
CA ALA A 51 5.72 24.52 -7.84
C ALA A 51 5.95 23.88 -9.24
N GLY A 52 6.15 24.71 -10.26
CA GLY A 52 6.35 24.25 -11.64
C GLY A 52 5.09 23.78 -12.38
N VAL A 53 3.95 23.61 -11.69
CA VAL A 53 2.67 23.25 -12.31
C VAL A 53 1.96 24.51 -12.80
N GLY A 54 1.85 24.67 -14.12
CA GLY A 54 1.13 25.77 -14.75
C GLY A 54 -0.37 25.55 -14.79
N ILE A 55 -1.16 26.63 -14.65
CA ILE A 55 -2.58 26.59 -15.02
C ILE A 55 -2.66 26.37 -16.54
N HIS A 56 -3.63 25.57 -16.99
CA HIS A 56 -3.80 25.06 -18.35
C HIS A 56 -2.76 24.03 -18.83
N SER A 57 -1.75 23.68 -18.03
CA SER A 57 -0.84 22.57 -18.37
C SER A 57 -1.60 21.25 -18.51
N PHE A 58 -1.16 20.41 -19.44
CA PHE A 58 -1.77 19.09 -19.65
C PHE A 58 -1.40 18.13 -18.53
N VAL A 59 -2.31 17.20 -18.23
CA VAL A 59 -2.17 16.25 -17.11
C VAL A 59 -0.86 15.43 -17.17
N ASP A 60 -0.38 15.08 -18.38
CA ASP A 60 0.89 14.36 -18.60
C ASP A 60 2.12 15.22 -18.22
N GLU A 61 2.07 16.52 -18.54
CA GLU A 61 3.13 17.49 -18.22
C GLU A 61 3.20 17.69 -16.71
N VAL A 62 2.02 17.85 -16.07
CA VAL A 62 1.92 17.98 -14.61
C VAL A 62 2.53 16.76 -13.92
N TYR A 63 2.18 15.55 -14.37
CA TYR A 63 2.78 14.33 -13.81
C TYR A 63 4.30 14.31 -13.93
N THR A 64 4.84 14.73 -15.07
CA THR A 64 6.29 14.81 -15.30
C THR A 64 6.97 15.77 -14.31
N VAL A 65 6.38 16.94 -14.06
CA VAL A 65 6.87 17.91 -13.06
C VAL A 65 6.83 17.31 -11.65
N LEU A 66 5.74 16.65 -11.29
CA LEU A 66 5.59 16.03 -9.97
C LEU A 66 6.58 14.87 -9.77
N GLU A 67 6.89 14.10 -10.82
CA GLU A 67 7.89 13.02 -10.76
C GLU A 67 9.29 13.57 -10.49
N GLN A 68 9.64 14.71 -11.08
CA GLN A 68 10.91 15.39 -10.79
C GLN A 68 10.98 15.82 -9.33
N HIS A 69 9.92 16.42 -8.79
CA HIS A 69 9.84 16.79 -7.37
C HIS A 69 9.93 15.58 -6.43
N ARG A 70 9.33 14.45 -6.80
CA ARG A 70 9.45 13.19 -6.06
C ARG A 70 10.88 12.68 -6.05
N GLN A 71 11.55 12.65 -7.20
CA GLN A 71 12.95 12.21 -7.30
C GLN A 71 13.89 13.10 -6.46
N GLN A 72 13.58 14.39 -6.37
CA GLN A 72 14.30 15.37 -5.55
C GLN A 72 13.90 15.35 -4.06
N LYS A 73 12.95 14.49 -3.67
CA LYS A 73 12.41 14.40 -2.29
C LYS A 73 11.80 15.71 -1.77
N SER A 74 11.40 16.63 -2.66
CA SER A 74 10.72 17.87 -2.30
C SER A 74 9.19 17.71 -2.19
N LEU A 75 8.68 16.54 -2.55
CA LEU A 75 7.27 16.17 -2.47
C LEU A 75 7.17 14.86 -1.68
N THR A 76 6.46 14.90 -0.54
CA THR A 76 6.39 13.75 0.37
C THR A 76 5.19 12.87 0.11
N TYR A 77 4.15 13.41 -0.53
CA TYR A 77 2.88 12.72 -0.70
C TYR A 77 2.14 13.20 -1.94
N LEU A 78 1.59 12.27 -2.71
CA LEU A 78 0.56 12.51 -3.73
C LEU A 78 -0.56 11.53 -3.45
N SER A 79 -1.65 11.95 -2.79
CA SER A 79 -2.86 11.12 -2.72
C SER A 79 -3.76 11.32 -3.90
N GLN A 80 -4.47 10.23 -4.21
CA GLN A 80 -5.58 10.16 -5.15
C GLN A 80 -5.22 10.23 -6.64
N VAL A 81 -4.09 9.64 -7.06
CA VAL A 81 -3.97 9.20 -8.47
C VAL A 81 -4.08 7.68 -8.54
N ASN A 82 -5.20 7.23 -9.08
CA ASN A 82 -5.35 5.90 -9.65
C ASN A 82 -4.88 4.70 -8.81
N THR A 83 -5.40 4.60 -7.59
CA THR A 83 -5.30 3.38 -6.79
C THR A 83 -6.43 2.39 -7.07
N TYR A 84 -7.37 2.73 -7.96
CA TYR A 84 -8.60 1.97 -8.21
C TYR A 84 -8.52 1.11 -9.47
N PHE A 85 -8.77 -0.18 -9.30
CA PHE A 85 -8.75 -1.18 -10.36
C PHE A 85 -10.09 -1.91 -10.41
N SER A 86 -10.50 -2.28 -11.62
CA SER A 86 -11.70 -3.08 -11.91
C SER A 86 -11.36 -4.37 -12.67
N ASP A 87 -10.10 -4.51 -13.13
CA ASP A 87 -9.57 -5.72 -13.73
C ASP A 87 -8.39 -6.19 -12.87
N VAL A 88 -8.44 -7.44 -12.41
CA VAL A 88 -7.42 -8.03 -11.54
C VAL A 88 -6.08 -8.16 -12.26
N THR A 89 -6.08 -8.25 -13.60
CA THR A 89 -4.86 -8.40 -14.39
C THR A 89 -3.96 -7.16 -14.33
N ASP A 90 -4.54 -5.99 -14.04
CA ASP A 90 -3.79 -4.74 -13.81
C ASP A 90 -2.84 -4.81 -12.61
N LEU A 91 -3.08 -5.75 -11.68
CA LEU A 91 -2.32 -5.86 -10.42
C LEU A 91 -0.98 -6.60 -10.58
N LYS A 92 -0.77 -7.37 -11.66
CA LYS A 92 0.33 -8.36 -11.79
C LYS A 92 1.70 -7.85 -11.38
N ASN A 93 2.09 -6.68 -11.88
CA ASN A 93 3.41 -6.09 -11.61
C ASN A 93 3.36 -4.97 -10.56
N ARG A 94 2.19 -4.70 -9.99
CA ARG A 94 1.95 -3.57 -9.08
C ARG A 94 2.01 -3.97 -7.62
N LEU A 95 1.58 -5.18 -7.25
CA LEU A 95 1.49 -5.64 -5.85
C LEU A 95 2.78 -5.42 -5.04
N ARG A 96 3.95 -5.46 -5.69
CA ARG A 96 5.26 -5.24 -5.05
C ARG A 96 5.51 -3.80 -4.58
N GLN A 97 4.70 -2.84 -5.05
CA GLN A 97 4.90 -1.41 -4.82
C GLN A 97 3.95 -0.83 -3.75
N PHE A 98 3.08 -1.67 -3.19
CA PHE A 98 2.03 -1.24 -2.27
C PHE A 98 2.10 -2.01 -0.95
N ASP A 99 1.59 -1.38 0.10
CA ASP A 99 1.54 -1.96 1.43
C ASP A 99 0.16 -2.56 1.73
N TRP A 100 -0.86 -2.23 0.92
CA TRP A 100 -2.24 -2.65 1.12
C TRP A 100 -2.96 -2.88 -0.20
N LEU A 101 -3.84 -3.88 -0.22
CA LEU A 101 -4.84 -4.11 -1.25
C LEU A 101 -6.21 -4.30 -0.59
N THR A 102 -7.21 -3.55 -1.02
CA THR A 102 -8.60 -3.74 -0.64
C THR A 102 -9.37 -4.34 -1.81
N LEU A 103 -10.25 -5.31 -1.54
CA LEU A 103 -11.19 -5.94 -2.48
C LEU A 103 -12.61 -5.74 -1.96
N ASP A 104 -13.50 -5.19 -2.77
CA ASP A 104 -14.88 -4.91 -2.37
C ASP A 104 -15.87 -4.95 -3.57
N GLU A 105 -17.14 -5.21 -3.27
CA GLU A 105 -18.26 -5.10 -4.21
C GLU A 105 -18.74 -3.65 -4.36
N SER A 106 -18.66 -2.87 -3.29
CA SER A 106 -18.99 -1.44 -3.27
C SER A 106 -18.09 -0.74 -2.26
N TYR A 107 -18.13 0.59 -2.16
CA TYR A 107 -17.21 1.27 -1.25
C TYR A 107 -17.55 0.95 0.22
N ASP A 108 -16.54 0.49 0.96
CA ASP A 108 -16.53 0.31 2.41
C ASP A 108 -17.61 -0.65 2.94
N THR A 109 -17.88 -1.76 2.24
CA THR A 109 -18.80 -2.77 2.80
C THR A 109 -18.16 -3.48 3.98
N ASP A 110 -18.92 -3.89 4.98
CA ASP A 110 -18.39 -4.63 6.13
C ASP A 110 -17.64 -5.91 5.74
N SER A 111 -18.00 -6.49 4.60
CA SER A 111 -17.43 -7.73 4.08
C SER A 111 -16.30 -7.53 3.08
N GLY A 112 -15.90 -6.29 2.78
CA GLY A 112 -14.72 -5.99 1.99
C GLY A 112 -13.45 -6.53 2.66
N VAL A 113 -12.49 -6.97 1.85
CA VAL A 113 -11.28 -7.66 2.30
C VAL A 113 -10.08 -6.73 2.16
N GLN A 114 -9.34 -6.55 3.23
CA GLN A 114 -8.10 -5.79 3.28
C GLN A 114 -6.92 -6.75 3.45
N ILE A 115 -5.91 -6.55 2.63
CA ILE A 115 -4.73 -7.40 2.53
C ILE A 115 -3.52 -6.50 2.78
N GLU A 116 -2.88 -6.66 3.94
CA GLU A 116 -1.65 -5.95 4.25
C GLU A 116 -0.46 -6.71 3.65
N LEU A 117 0.44 -6.00 2.99
CA LEU A 117 1.68 -6.49 2.41
C LEU A 117 2.86 -5.91 3.21
N ALA A 118 3.79 -6.77 3.61
CA ALA A 118 5.03 -6.35 4.25
C ALA A 118 6.17 -7.30 3.89
N ALA A 119 7.38 -6.75 3.73
CA ALA A 119 8.58 -7.53 3.38
C ALA A 119 8.37 -8.46 2.17
N GLY A 120 7.60 -8.00 1.18
CA GLY A 120 7.32 -8.76 -0.04
C GLY A 120 6.45 -10.00 0.16
N LYS A 121 5.58 -10.01 1.18
CA LYS A 121 4.59 -11.07 1.45
C LYS A 121 3.29 -10.50 2.01
N VAL A 122 2.21 -11.27 1.95
CA VAL A 122 1.00 -11.00 2.72
C VAL A 122 1.34 -11.10 4.21
N LYS A 123 1.11 -10.02 4.95
CA LYS A 123 1.33 -9.95 6.39
C LYS A 123 0.05 -10.28 7.16
N SER A 124 -1.07 -9.69 6.75
CA SER A 124 -2.34 -9.86 7.44
C SER A 124 -3.52 -9.76 6.47
N LEU A 125 -4.64 -10.36 6.88
CA LEU A 125 -5.92 -10.30 6.20
C LEU A 125 -6.96 -9.84 7.22
N THR A 126 -7.74 -8.82 6.88
CA THR A 126 -8.85 -8.33 7.71
C THR A 126 -10.05 -8.02 6.84
N LEU A 127 -11.25 -8.09 7.41
CA LEU A 127 -12.41 -7.45 6.79
C LEU A 127 -12.43 -5.94 7.10
N ASN A 128 -13.19 -5.17 6.34
CA ASN A 128 -13.37 -3.73 6.58
C ASN A 128 -13.92 -3.42 7.97
N ASN A 129 -14.73 -4.33 8.54
CA ASN A 129 -15.19 -4.24 9.93
C ASN A 129 -14.12 -4.61 10.98
N ARG A 130 -12.85 -4.74 10.56
CA ARG A 130 -11.65 -5.04 11.37
C ARG A 130 -11.57 -6.46 11.93
N ARG A 131 -12.44 -7.38 11.49
CA ARG A 131 -12.30 -8.80 11.85
C ARG A 131 -11.10 -9.41 11.13
N SER A 132 -10.12 -9.89 11.90
CA SER A 132 -8.96 -10.61 11.36
C SER A 132 -9.35 -11.97 10.79
N LEU A 133 -8.68 -12.34 9.70
CA LEU A 133 -8.87 -13.60 9.00
C LEU A 133 -7.55 -14.38 8.98
N SER A 134 -7.61 -15.70 9.18
CA SER A 134 -6.47 -16.59 8.93
C SER A 134 -6.27 -16.85 7.43
N GLN A 135 -7.35 -16.77 6.67
CA GLN A 135 -7.39 -16.93 5.22
C GLN A 135 -8.62 -16.26 4.63
N TRP A 136 -8.61 -16.02 3.31
CA TRP A 136 -9.81 -15.61 2.59
C TRP A 136 -9.89 -16.29 1.22
N PRO A 137 -11.04 -16.85 0.81
CA PRO A 137 -12.29 -17.02 1.57
C PRO A 137 -12.16 -18.00 2.76
N GLU A 138 -12.95 -17.78 3.82
CA GLU A 138 -12.87 -18.57 5.07
C GLU A 138 -13.48 -19.97 4.95
N ALA A 139 -14.49 -20.13 4.11
CA ALA A 139 -15.31 -21.34 4.05
C ALA A 139 -14.79 -22.41 3.08
N ILE A 140 -13.61 -22.21 2.48
CA ILE A 140 -13.06 -23.14 1.48
C ILE A 140 -11.67 -23.62 1.89
N ASP A 141 -11.43 -24.91 1.69
CA ASP A 141 -10.09 -25.49 1.72
C ASP A 141 -9.65 -25.70 0.26
N SER A 142 -9.00 -24.68 -0.29
CA SER A 142 -8.58 -24.65 -1.68
C SER A 142 -7.18 -24.05 -1.77
N LYS A 143 -6.40 -24.46 -2.77
CA LYS A 143 -5.12 -23.83 -3.10
C LYS A 143 -5.27 -22.35 -3.49
N SER A 144 -6.49 -21.94 -3.83
CA SER A 144 -6.82 -20.58 -4.24
C SER A 144 -7.05 -19.61 -3.07
N VAL A 145 -7.01 -20.06 -1.81
CA VAL A 145 -7.23 -19.16 -0.66
C VAL A 145 -6.04 -18.24 -0.43
N LEU A 146 -6.32 -16.96 -0.20
CA LEU A 146 -5.33 -15.99 0.25
C LEU A 146 -4.98 -16.27 1.71
N GLN A 147 -3.70 -16.20 2.06
CA GLN A 147 -3.25 -16.44 3.43
C GLN A 147 -2.00 -15.60 3.75
N PRO A 148 -1.77 -15.28 5.04
CA PRO A 148 -0.49 -14.72 5.48
C PRO A 148 0.69 -15.56 4.99
N GLY A 149 1.75 -14.90 4.53
CA GLY A 149 2.95 -15.51 3.98
C GLY A 149 2.95 -15.66 2.45
N ASP A 150 1.81 -15.49 1.78
CA ASP A 150 1.75 -15.53 0.31
C ASP A 150 2.67 -14.47 -0.31
N THR A 151 3.50 -14.88 -1.27
CA THR A 151 4.31 -13.96 -2.10
C THR A 151 3.43 -13.19 -3.09
N PRO A 152 3.88 -12.05 -3.65
CA PRO A 152 3.15 -11.31 -4.66
C PRO A 152 2.70 -12.16 -5.86
N GLU A 153 3.53 -13.09 -6.32
CA GLU A 153 3.20 -14.00 -7.42
C GLU A 153 2.08 -14.99 -7.05
N GLN A 154 2.14 -15.54 -5.84
CA GLN A 154 1.11 -16.44 -5.32
C GLN A 154 -0.20 -15.67 -5.12
N LEU A 155 -0.14 -14.51 -4.47
CA LEU A 155 -1.27 -13.62 -4.25
C LEU A 155 -1.94 -13.27 -5.58
N TYR A 156 -1.18 -12.78 -6.58
CA TYR A 156 -1.73 -12.47 -7.90
C TYR A 156 -2.43 -13.67 -8.54
N SER A 157 -1.79 -14.84 -8.54
CA SER A 157 -2.34 -16.05 -9.16
C SER A 157 -3.66 -16.46 -8.51
N LYS A 158 -3.74 -16.37 -7.17
CA LYS A 158 -4.94 -16.67 -6.40
C LYS A 158 -6.04 -15.64 -6.61
N LEU A 159 -5.70 -14.34 -6.68
CA LEU A 159 -6.65 -13.27 -6.99
C LEU A 159 -7.30 -13.48 -8.37
N VAL A 160 -6.50 -13.87 -9.39
CA VAL A 160 -7.01 -14.19 -10.74
C VAL A 160 -7.95 -15.40 -10.73
N GLU A 161 -7.68 -16.39 -9.89
CA GLU A 161 -8.55 -17.56 -9.75
C GLU A 161 -9.86 -17.20 -9.04
N LEU A 162 -9.76 -16.48 -7.92
CA LEU A 162 -10.92 -16.03 -7.13
C LEU A 162 -11.81 -15.05 -7.92
N SER A 163 -11.24 -14.19 -8.76
CA SER A 163 -12.01 -13.24 -9.58
C SER A 163 -12.88 -13.92 -10.63
N LYS A 164 -12.55 -15.16 -11.01
CA LYS A 164 -13.33 -15.98 -11.97
C LYS A 164 -14.39 -16.83 -11.27
N ASN A 165 -14.31 -16.99 -9.95
CA ASN A 165 -15.27 -17.77 -9.20
C ASN A 165 -16.54 -16.91 -8.95
N PRO A 166 -17.73 -17.33 -9.42
CA PRO A 166 -18.96 -16.55 -9.28
C PRO A 166 -19.32 -16.16 -7.83
N ALA A 167 -18.92 -16.98 -6.85
CA ALA A 167 -19.18 -16.71 -5.44
C ALA A 167 -18.39 -15.51 -4.89
N TYR A 168 -17.27 -15.14 -5.54
CA TYR A 168 -16.34 -14.11 -5.06
C TYR A 168 -16.07 -13.01 -6.07
N ALA A 169 -16.49 -13.18 -7.33
CA ALA A 169 -16.22 -12.25 -8.42
C ALA A 169 -16.69 -10.81 -8.10
N SER A 170 -17.77 -10.64 -7.33
CA SER A 170 -18.24 -9.32 -6.91
C SER A 170 -17.21 -8.53 -6.11
N LYS A 171 -16.33 -9.19 -5.34
CA LYS A 171 -15.26 -8.53 -4.56
C LYS A 171 -14.19 -7.86 -5.41
N PHE A 172 -14.16 -8.15 -6.72
CA PHE A 172 -13.17 -7.58 -7.63
C PHE A 172 -13.71 -6.36 -8.39
N GLN A 173 -14.94 -5.90 -8.06
CA GLN A 173 -15.53 -4.71 -8.68
C GLN A 173 -14.86 -3.41 -8.21
N LYS A 174 -14.36 -3.38 -6.97
CA LYS A 174 -13.62 -2.26 -6.38
C LYS A 174 -12.34 -2.78 -5.75
N MET A 175 -11.24 -2.69 -6.49
CA MET A 175 -9.92 -3.00 -5.96
C MET A 175 -9.16 -1.71 -5.69
N VAL A 176 -8.56 -1.57 -4.50
CA VAL A 176 -7.80 -0.38 -4.12
C VAL A 176 -6.40 -0.76 -3.66
N LEU A 177 -5.36 -0.28 -4.33
CA LEU A 177 -3.97 -0.43 -3.87
C LEU A 177 -3.52 0.82 -3.13
N THR A 178 -3.11 0.70 -1.86
CA THR A 178 -2.58 1.84 -1.11
C THR A 178 -1.21 1.51 -0.54
N SER A 179 -0.36 2.51 -0.40
CA SER A 179 0.84 2.41 0.42
C SER A 179 0.74 3.43 1.55
N ARG A 180 1.43 3.18 2.66
CA ARG A 180 1.43 4.09 3.82
C ARG A 180 1.88 5.50 3.43
N TYR A 181 2.62 5.67 2.33
CA TYR A 181 3.17 6.96 1.86
C TYR A 181 3.34 7.04 0.33
N SER A 182 2.46 6.49 -0.50
CA SER A 182 2.74 6.41 -1.95
C SER A 182 2.39 7.70 -2.66
N TYR A 183 3.42 8.30 -3.25
CA TYR A 183 3.28 9.02 -4.49
C TYR A 183 2.57 8.14 -5.53
N ALA A 184 1.55 8.67 -6.18
CA ALA A 184 0.61 7.89 -6.95
C ALA A 184 1.11 7.48 -8.35
N ILE A 185 0.70 6.30 -8.84
CA ILE A 185 1.08 5.80 -10.17
C ILE A 185 0.17 6.43 -11.22
N TYR A 186 0.76 7.07 -12.23
CA TYR A 186 0.00 7.73 -13.29
C TYR A 186 -0.81 6.77 -14.16
N ASP A 187 -2.04 7.17 -14.48
CA ASP A 187 -2.92 6.52 -15.46
C ASP A 187 -3.70 7.58 -16.24
N PRO A 188 -3.40 7.75 -17.53
CA PRO A 188 -3.98 8.80 -18.36
C PRO A 188 -5.49 8.65 -18.57
N VAL A 189 -6.05 7.46 -18.41
CA VAL A 189 -7.50 7.20 -18.58
C VAL A 189 -8.29 7.69 -17.36
N LYS A 190 -7.67 7.66 -16.19
CA LYS A 190 -8.33 7.95 -14.90
C LYS A 190 -7.83 9.24 -14.22
N ALA A 191 -6.87 9.94 -14.82
CA ALA A 191 -6.23 11.18 -14.36
C ALA A 191 -7.15 12.43 -14.23
N ARG A 192 -8.48 12.29 -14.32
CA ARG A 192 -9.43 13.42 -14.32
C ARG A 192 -9.82 13.94 -12.93
N LEU A 193 -9.53 13.18 -11.87
CA LEU A 193 -9.86 13.57 -10.50
C LEU A 193 -8.84 14.57 -9.96
N PRO A 194 -9.21 15.42 -8.98
CA PRO A 194 -8.24 16.31 -8.35
C PRO A 194 -7.08 15.54 -7.71
N TRP A 195 -5.86 16.03 -7.86
CA TRP A 195 -4.67 15.41 -7.29
C TRP A 195 -4.28 16.16 -6.02
N THR A 196 -4.12 15.45 -4.90
CA THR A 196 -3.73 16.07 -3.63
C THR A 196 -2.27 15.78 -3.32
N LEU A 197 -1.50 16.81 -3.01
CA LEU A 197 -0.06 16.77 -2.81
C LEU A 197 0.27 17.36 -1.43
N VAL A 198 1.36 16.90 -0.81
CA VAL A 198 1.92 17.56 0.38
C VAL A 198 3.37 17.94 0.13
N TYR A 199 3.63 19.25 0.16
CA TYR A 199 4.95 19.85 0.08
C TYR A 199 5.41 20.27 1.48
N PRO A 200 6.42 19.59 2.08
CA PRO A 200 7.03 20.08 3.30
C PRO A 200 7.77 21.37 2.99
N LYS A 201 7.55 22.41 3.79
CA LYS A 201 8.32 23.67 3.68
C LYS A 201 9.48 23.65 4.66
N ASP A 202 9.22 23.18 5.87
CA ASP A 202 10.21 22.99 6.93
C ASP A 202 9.72 21.92 7.93
N ASN A 203 10.40 21.78 9.07
CA ASN A 203 10.04 20.78 10.08
C ASN A 203 8.69 21.04 10.78
N ARG A 204 8.21 22.29 10.77
CA ARG A 204 7.00 22.77 11.42
C ARG A 204 5.89 23.16 10.45
N SER A 205 6.15 23.31 9.15
CA SER A 205 5.12 23.73 8.19
C SER A 205 5.09 22.91 6.90
N PHE A 206 3.90 22.73 6.34
CA PHE A 206 3.70 22.09 5.04
C PHE A 206 2.52 22.71 4.30
N ASP A 207 2.58 22.62 2.98
CA ASP A 207 1.52 23.01 2.07
C ASP A 207 0.80 21.74 1.57
N GLN A 208 -0.51 21.65 1.78
CA GLN A 208 -1.39 20.70 1.08
C GLN A 208 -1.91 21.38 -0.19
N VAL A 209 -1.68 20.74 -1.34
CA VAL A 209 -2.00 21.30 -2.65
C VAL A 209 -2.97 20.38 -3.37
N GLN A 210 -4.09 20.91 -3.84
CA GLN A 210 -5.03 20.19 -4.71
C GLN A 210 -4.98 20.77 -6.11
N ILE A 211 -4.67 19.93 -7.10
CA ILE A 211 -4.66 20.30 -8.52
C ILE A 211 -5.96 19.79 -9.13
N HIS A 212 -6.78 20.70 -9.65
CA HIS A 212 -8.07 20.36 -10.26
C HIS A 212 -7.94 20.39 -11.78
N PHE A 213 -8.49 19.38 -12.44
CA PHE A 213 -8.42 19.24 -13.89
C PHE A 213 -9.78 19.44 -14.55
N GLN A 214 -9.77 20.07 -15.72
CA GLN A 214 -10.89 20.16 -16.66
C GLN A 214 -10.33 19.90 -18.06
N ASP A 215 -10.99 19.03 -18.84
CA ASP A 215 -10.58 18.69 -20.21
C ASP A 215 -9.08 18.29 -20.31
N LYS A 216 -8.61 17.53 -19.31
CA LYS A 216 -7.21 17.07 -19.14
C LYS A 216 -6.18 18.19 -18.93
N GLN A 217 -6.61 19.40 -18.61
CA GLN A 217 -5.75 20.53 -18.28
C GLN A 217 -5.99 21.00 -16.85
N VAL A 218 -4.99 21.63 -16.23
CA VAL A 218 -5.14 22.24 -14.91
C VAL A 218 -6.12 23.42 -15.00
N ALA A 219 -7.26 23.31 -14.31
CA ALA A 219 -8.26 24.38 -14.23
C ALA A 219 -7.92 25.39 -13.13
N PHE A 220 -7.55 24.89 -11.94
CA PHE A 220 -7.11 25.70 -10.81
C PHE A 220 -6.35 24.83 -9.80
N ILE A 221 -5.62 25.49 -8.90
CA ILE A 221 -4.91 24.85 -7.80
C ILE A 221 -5.40 25.44 -6.49
N THR A 222 -5.77 24.62 -5.52
CA THR A 222 -6.07 25.04 -4.16
C THR A 222 -4.86 24.74 -3.28
N LEU A 223 -4.48 25.72 -2.45
CA LEU A 223 -3.35 25.62 -1.55
C LEU A 223 -3.84 25.83 -0.12
N GLU A 224 -3.45 24.94 0.78
CA GLU A 224 -3.68 25.07 2.22
C GLU A 224 -2.35 24.96 2.94
N ARG A 225 -2.03 25.93 3.80
CA ARG A 225 -0.82 25.90 4.61
C ARG A 225 -1.14 25.49 6.03
N PHE A 226 -0.40 24.52 6.52
CA PHE A 226 -0.51 24.01 7.87
C PHE A 226 0.78 24.22 8.65
N GLU A 227 0.64 24.51 9.94
CA GLU A 227 1.71 24.51 10.92
C GLU A 227 1.46 23.41 11.95
N LYS A 228 2.51 22.66 12.31
CA LYS A 228 2.50 21.70 13.40
C LYS A 228 2.55 22.46 14.72
N LEU A 229 1.65 22.13 15.64
CA LEU A 229 1.62 22.68 16.99
C LEU A 229 2.71 22.06 17.87
#